data_AF-A0A093LDA3-F1
#
_entry.id   AF-A0A093LDA3-F1
#
_cell.length_a   1.000
_cell.length_b   1.000
_cell.length_c   1.000
_cell.angle_alpha   90.00
_cell.angle_beta   90.00
_cell.angle_gamma   90.00
#
_symmetry.space_group_name_H-M   'P 1'
#
loop_
_entity.id
_entity.type
_entity.pdbx_description
1 polymer ?
#
loop_
_entity_poly.entity_id
_entity_poly.type
_entity_poly.pdbx_seq_one_letter_code
_entity_poly.pdbx_strand_id
1 'polypeptide(L)'
;YEEGKKRRKPNYSSVDLSEVEWEDRDDVLRNAMVNRKTGKFSMEVKKTVDKGKRVLVMTNDYYYTDIKGTPFSLGVALSRGHGKYFFRGNVTVEEGLHDLEHPDVSLADEWSYCNTDLHPEHRQMTQLEAIKRYLTGKEPLLQCKYSVGFTPAKKCDKELIQEVLFDAVVSAPIEAYWTSLALNKSENSDKGVEVAFLGTRTGLSRINLFVGPEQLTNQDFLTAEDKENIFNADHFPLWYRRAAEQIPGSFVYSIPFSTETANKSNVVTASTAIQLLDDRKSPVVAAVGIQMKLEFFQRKFWTASRQCASLDGRCAISCDDETINCYLIDNNGFILVSEDYRQTGYFFGEVEGAVMNKLLTMGSFKRITLYDYQAMCRTNKESSDSAHSLLDPYNAFFAAVKWIMTELVLFLVEFNLCSWWHSDLTAKAQRLKQTLEPCDTEYPAFVSERTIKETTGNIACDDCFKSFVIQQIPSSNLFMVVVDNECFCDSVPPITMAPIEIRRPLLNYLVHNESLKCERLKSQKIRRRPESCHGFHPEENARECGGVSGLSAKPPLVILPLLLTIFSR
;
A
#
# COMPACT_ATOMS: atom_id res chain seq x y z
N TYR A 1 -3.46 20.52 -2.07
CA TYR A 1 -3.54 19.05 -2.24
C TYR A 1 -2.38 18.69 -3.13
N GLU A 2 -1.30 18.14 -2.57
CA GLU A 2 -0.11 17.74 -3.33
C GLU A 2 -0.29 16.32 -3.87
N GLU A 3 0.25 16.06 -5.07
CA GLU A 3 0.32 14.74 -5.68
C GLU A 3 1.21 13.80 -4.84
N GLY A 4 0.88 12.51 -4.80
CA GLY A 4 1.73 11.48 -4.16
C GLY A 4 1.36 11.06 -2.73
N LYS A 5 0.59 11.85 -1.96
CA LYS A 5 0.11 11.42 -0.63
C LYS A 5 -1.21 10.66 -0.74
N LYS A 6 -1.22 9.35 -0.44
CA LYS A 6 -2.45 8.54 -0.22
C LYS A 6 -3.27 9.19 0.91
N ARG A 7 -4.23 10.06 0.57
CA ARG A 7 -5.19 10.62 1.53
C ARG A 7 -6.36 9.65 1.63
N ARG A 8 -6.60 9.14 2.84
CA ARG A 8 -7.75 8.27 3.14
C ARG A 8 -9.03 9.08 3.07
N LYS A 9 -10.12 8.46 2.62
CA LYS A 9 -11.47 9.05 2.62
C LYS A 9 -11.82 9.58 4.02
N PRO A 10 -12.17 10.87 4.20
CA PRO A 10 -12.69 11.34 5.48
C PRO A 10 -14.00 10.61 5.79
N ASN A 11 -14.13 10.06 7.00
CA ASN A 11 -15.30 9.29 7.50
C ASN A 11 -15.50 7.86 6.94
N TYR A 12 -14.43 7.15 6.58
CA TYR A 12 -14.51 5.72 6.29
C TYR A 12 -14.59 4.90 7.60
N SER A 13 -15.73 4.94 8.30
CA SER A 13 -15.92 4.32 9.63
C SER A 13 -16.52 2.91 9.61
N SER A 14 -16.98 2.42 8.46
CA SER A 14 -17.57 1.09 8.32
C SER A 14 -16.92 0.34 7.14
N VAL A 15 -15.99 -0.57 7.46
CA VAL A 15 -15.35 -1.47 6.48
C VAL A 15 -15.86 -2.87 6.73
N ASP A 16 -16.26 -3.56 5.67
CA ASP A 16 -16.65 -4.97 5.80
C ASP A 16 -15.40 -5.88 5.82
N LEU A 17 -15.44 -7.01 6.54
CA LEU A 17 -14.32 -7.96 6.59
C LEU A 17 -13.95 -8.45 5.17
N SER A 18 -14.94 -8.74 4.34
CA SER A 18 -14.76 -9.14 2.94
C SER A 18 -14.19 -8.03 2.03
N GLU A 19 -14.21 -6.77 2.47
CA GLU A 19 -13.59 -5.65 1.74
C GLU A 19 -12.11 -5.47 2.09
N VAL A 20 -11.65 -6.12 3.17
CA VAL A 20 -10.25 -6.15 3.60
C VAL A 20 -9.60 -7.47 3.19
N GLU A 21 -10.33 -8.58 3.32
CA GLU A 21 -9.86 -9.94 3.02
C GLU A 21 -10.68 -10.54 1.87
N TRP A 22 -10.19 -10.33 0.65
CA TRP A 22 -10.94 -10.60 -0.59
C TRP A 22 -11.04 -12.09 -1.00
N GLU A 23 -10.38 -12.99 -0.27
CA GLU A 23 -10.29 -14.41 -0.67
C GLU A 23 -11.38 -15.32 -0.06
N ASP A 24 -12.14 -14.85 0.93
CA ASP A 24 -13.29 -15.57 1.49
C ASP A 24 -14.50 -15.52 0.54
N ARG A 25 -14.40 -16.21 -0.61
CA ARG A 25 -15.40 -16.16 -1.70
C ARG A 25 -16.82 -16.57 -1.26
N ASP A 26 -16.91 -17.43 -0.24
CA ASP A 26 -18.17 -17.95 0.29
C ASP A 26 -18.58 -17.29 1.63
N ASP A 27 -17.88 -16.22 2.03
CA ASP A 27 -18.09 -15.50 3.30
C ASP A 27 -18.09 -16.45 4.53
N VAL A 28 -17.35 -17.56 4.51
CA VAL A 28 -17.40 -18.60 5.56
C VAL A 28 -16.92 -18.06 6.89
N LEU A 29 -15.76 -17.40 6.90
CA LEU A 29 -15.17 -16.81 8.10
C LEU A 29 -16.07 -15.68 8.60
N ARG A 30 -16.47 -14.79 7.68
CA ARG A 30 -17.36 -13.67 7.99
C ARG A 30 -18.66 -14.15 8.65
N ASN A 31 -19.33 -15.13 8.04
CA ASN A 31 -20.61 -15.64 8.51
C ASN A 31 -20.47 -16.36 9.86
N ALA A 32 -19.36 -17.06 10.09
CA ALA A 32 -19.08 -17.68 11.38
C ALA A 32 -18.91 -16.63 12.50
N MET A 33 -18.18 -15.54 12.22
CA MET A 33 -18.00 -14.44 13.17
C MET A 33 -19.30 -13.66 13.43
N VAL A 34 -20.08 -13.34 12.39
CA VAL A 34 -21.40 -12.68 12.55
C VAL A 34 -22.36 -13.55 13.38
N ASN A 35 -22.30 -14.87 13.22
CA ASN A 35 -23.08 -15.82 13.99
C ASN A 35 -22.50 -16.15 15.37
N ARG A 36 -21.40 -15.49 15.77
CA ARG A 36 -20.76 -15.66 17.08
C ARG A 36 -20.33 -17.11 17.36
N LYS A 37 -19.82 -17.80 16.35
CA LYS A 37 -19.23 -19.14 16.50
C LYS A 37 -17.76 -19.02 16.93
N THR A 38 -17.26 -20.06 17.59
CA THR A 38 -15.83 -20.22 17.88
C THR A 38 -15.25 -21.27 16.95
N GLY A 39 -14.10 -20.99 16.33
CA GLY A 39 -13.49 -21.93 15.40
C GLY A 39 -12.13 -21.49 14.87
N LYS A 40 -11.59 -22.31 13.98
CA LYS A 40 -10.42 -21.98 13.17
C LYS A 40 -10.77 -22.08 11.69
N PHE A 41 -10.11 -21.28 10.86
CA PHE A 41 -10.23 -21.33 9.41
C PHE A 41 -8.89 -21.00 8.77
N SER A 42 -8.50 -21.68 7.70
CA SER A 42 -7.25 -21.41 7.01
C SER A 42 -7.56 -21.02 5.58
N MET A 43 -7.02 -19.91 5.11
CA MET A 43 -7.15 -19.49 3.72
C MET A 43 -5.88 -18.82 3.20
N GLU A 44 -5.73 -18.85 1.88
CA GLU A 44 -4.76 -18.02 1.19
C GLU A 44 -5.27 -16.57 1.15
N VAL A 45 -4.38 -15.61 1.34
CA VAL A 45 -4.66 -14.19 1.33
C VAL A 45 -3.66 -13.48 0.45
N LYS A 46 -4.17 -12.65 -0.47
CA LYS A 46 -3.41 -11.80 -1.38
C LYS A 46 -3.38 -10.39 -0.80
N LYS A 47 -2.18 -9.90 -0.52
CA LYS A 47 -1.95 -8.54 -0.06
C LYS A 47 -1.10 -7.77 -1.05
N THR A 48 -1.48 -6.54 -1.32
CA THR A 48 -0.71 -5.63 -2.17
C THR A 48 0.51 -5.09 -1.47
N VAL A 49 1.62 -5.00 -2.21
CA VAL A 49 2.91 -4.43 -1.79
C VAL A 49 3.45 -3.50 -2.89
N ASP A 50 4.53 -2.76 -2.62
CA ASP A 50 5.08 -1.69 -3.49
C ASP A 50 4.01 -0.71 -3.96
N LYS A 51 3.42 0.03 -3.02
CA LYS A 51 2.37 1.03 -3.27
C LYS A 51 1.11 0.51 -4.01
N GLY A 52 0.95 -0.80 -4.22
CA GLY A 52 -0.21 -1.40 -4.91
C GLY A 52 0.12 -2.14 -6.21
N LYS A 53 1.40 -2.36 -6.53
CA LYS A 53 1.81 -2.91 -7.83
C LYS A 53 2.10 -4.41 -7.81
N ARG A 54 2.71 -4.90 -6.74
CA ARG A 54 3.04 -6.32 -6.57
C ARG A 54 2.07 -6.98 -5.60
N VAL A 55 1.86 -8.29 -5.75
CA VAL A 55 0.98 -9.06 -4.88
C VAL A 55 1.81 -10.09 -4.12
N LEU A 56 1.72 -10.02 -2.81
CA LEU A 56 2.23 -11.03 -1.89
C LEU A 56 1.10 -12.00 -1.56
N VAL A 57 1.35 -13.27 -1.81
CA VAL A 57 0.43 -14.36 -1.49
C VAL A 57 0.93 -15.01 -0.21
N MET A 58 0.08 -15.05 0.81
CA MET A 58 0.40 -15.61 2.14
C MET A 58 -0.71 -16.54 2.58
N THR A 59 -0.38 -17.54 3.40
CA THR A 59 -1.39 -18.44 3.99
C THR A 59 -1.64 -18.06 5.44
N ASN A 60 -2.85 -17.62 5.75
CA ASN A 60 -3.26 -17.21 7.08
C ASN A 60 -4.12 -18.29 7.75
N ASP A 61 -3.79 -18.58 9.00
CA ASP A 61 -4.61 -19.37 9.92
C ASP A 61 -5.38 -18.40 10.84
N TYR A 62 -6.69 -18.34 10.68
CA TYR A 62 -7.63 -17.53 11.45
C TYR A 62 -8.17 -18.30 12.65
N TYR A 63 -8.21 -17.63 13.80
CA TYR A 63 -8.81 -18.10 15.04
C TYR A 63 -9.83 -17.07 15.48
N TYR A 64 -11.10 -17.46 15.62
CA TYR A 64 -12.17 -16.52 15.93
C TYR A 64 -13.07 -17.03 17.05
N THR A 65 -13.62 -16.10 17.83
CA THR A 65 -14.51 -16.36 18.97
C THR A 65 -15.41 -15.15 19.24
N ASP A 66 -16.47 -15.33 20.04
CA ASP A 66 -17.32 -14.24 20.49
C ASP A 66 -16.79 -13.53 21.75
N ILE A 67 -17.10 -12.25 21.89
CA ILE A 67 -16.82 -11.47 23.10
C ILE A 67 -18.10 -11.46 23.95
N LYS A 68 -18.07 -12.23 25.04
CA LYS A 68 -19.22 -12.36 25.96
C LYS A 68 -19.72 -10.99 26.44
N GLY A 69 -21.05 -10.82 26.45
CA GLY A 69 -21.69 -9.57 26.88
C GLY A 69 -21.70 -8.45 25.83
N THR A 70 -21.10 -8.66 24.65
CA THR A 70 -21.10 -7.67 23.56
C THR A 70 -21.59 -8.31 22.25
N PRO A 71 -22.02 -7.50 21.26
CA PRO A 71 -22.32 -8.02 19.92
C PRO A 71 -21.06 -8.30 19.08
N PHE A 72 -19.86 -8.08 19.62
CA PHE A 72 -18.61 -8.19 18.88
C PHE A 72 -18.04 -9.63 18.91
N SER A 73 -17.37 -9.98 17.83
CA SER A 73 -16.52 -11.17 17.72
C SER A 73 -15.09 -10.75 17.44
N LEU A 74 -14.15 -11.49 17.99
CA LEU A 74 -12.71 -11.28 17.80
C LEU A 74 -12.17 -12.35 16.86
N GLY A 75 -11.35 -11.93 15.89
CA GLY A 75 -10.59 -12.80 15.00
C GLY A 75 -9.11 -12.45 15.08
N VAL A 76 -8.25 -13.47 15.11
CA VAL A 76 -6.79 -13.34 15.09
C VAL A 76 -6.27 -14.13 13.89
N ALA A 77 -5.50 -13.47 13.03
CA ALA A 77 -4.88 -14.08 11.86
C ALA A 77 -3.39 -14.31 12.13
N LEU A 78 -2.92 -15.55 11.95
CA LEU A 78 -1.50 -15.90 12.03
C LEU A 78 -1.01 -16.36 10.66
N SER A 79 -0.03 -15.66 10.08
CA SER A 79 0.65 -16.16 8.88
C SER A 79 1.47 -17.40 9.23
N ARG A 80 1.42 -18.41 8.37
CA ARG A 80 2.24 -19.62 8.53
C ARG A 80 3.74 -19.34 8.41
N GLY A 81 4.15 -18.32 7.66
CA GLY A 81 5.56 -17.98 7.44
C GLY A 81 6.26 -17.47 8.70
N HIS A 82 5.70 -16.46 9.35
CA HIS A 82 6.36 -15.72 10.45
C HIS A 82 5.56 -15.68 11.78
N GLY A 83 4.38 -16.31 11.84
CA GLY A 83 3.46 -16.17 12.99
C GLY A 83 3.14 -17.44 13.77
N LYS A 84 3.45 -18.62 13.24
CA LYS A 84 3.01 -19.89 13.85
C LYS A 84 3.89 -20.37 15.01
N TYR A 85 5.19 -20.17 14.90
CA TYR A 85 6.18 -20.58 15.89
C TYR A 85 7.18 -19.45 16.09
N PHE A 86 7.57 -19.22 17.34
CA PHE A 86 8.67 -18.33 17.70
C PHE A 86 9.78 -19.14 18.38
N PHE A 87 11.01 -18.72 18.15
CA PHE A 87 12.18 -19.29 18.82
C PHE A 87 12.55 -18.38 20.00
N ARG A 88 12.78 -18.98 21.16
CA ARG A 88 13.18 -18.27 22.39
C ARG A 88 14.46 -18.90 22.91
N GLY A 89 15.38 -18.06 23.33
CA GLY A 89 16.57 -18.44 24.06
C GLY A 89 16.88 -17.45 25.17
N ASN A 90 17.78 -17.84 26.06
CA ASN A 90 18.22 -17.02 27.19
C ASN A 90 19.71 -16.78 27.08
N VAL A 91 20.13 -15.54 27.37
CA VAL A 91 21.53 -15.09 27.46
C VAL A 91 21.73 -14.30 28.74
N THR A 92 22.99 -14.12 29.13
CA THR A 92 23.32 -13.22 30.23
C THR A 92 23.08 -11.76 29.79
N VAL A 93 22.78 -10.90 30.77
CA VAL A 93 22.46 -9.48 30.48
C VAL A 93 23.73 -8.76 30.02
N GLU A 94 24.87 -9.15 30.56
CA GLU A 94 26.18 -8.57 30.27
C GLU A 94 26.61 -8.86 28.83
N GLU A 95 26.51 -10.12 28.39
CA GLU A 95 26.81 -10.51 27.00
C GLU A 95 25.84 -9.84 26.02
N GLY A 96 24.54 -9.88 26.33
CA GLY A 96 23.52 -9.28 25.48
C GLY A 96 23.68 -7.77 25.32
N LEU A 97 24.01 -7.05 26.39
CA LEU A 97 24.18 -5.59 26.34
C LEU A 97 25.47 -5.22 25.60
N HIS A 98 26.53 -6.00 25.75
CA HIS A 98 27.77 -5.79 25.00
C HIS A 98 27.54 -5.86 23.48
N ASP A 99 26.84 -6.89 23.01
CA ASP A 99 26.61 -7.08 21.57
C ASP A 99 25.55 -6.15 21.01
N LEU A 100 24.63 -5.66 21.85
CA LEU A 100 23.61 -4.68 21.47
C LEU A 100 24.17 -3.26 21.32
N GLU A 101 25.28 -2.94 22.01
CA GLU A 101 25.97 -1.65 21.91
C GLU A 101 26.91 -1.55 20.69
N HIS A 102 26.99 -2.62 19.89
CA HIS A 102 27.85 -2.66 18.72
C HIS A 102 27.33 -1.73 17.61
N PRO A 103 28.19 -0.95 16.91
CA PRO A 103 27.77 0.07 15.95
C PRO A 103 27.05 -0.45 14.69
N ASP A 104 27.17 -1.73 14.36
CA ASP A 104 26.47 -2.35 13.22
C ASP A 104 25.01 -2.74 13.56
N VAL A 105 24.67 -2.72 14.86
CA VAL A 105 23.34 -3.08 15.37
C VAL A 105 22.48 -1.82 15.45
N SER A 106 21.28 -1.91 14.87
CA SER A 106 20.22 -0.94 15.03
C SER A 106 18.97 -1.60 15.59
N LEU A 107 18.33 -0.93 16.55
CA LEU A 107 17.01 -1.30 17.03
C LEU A 107 15.98 -0.43 16.35
N ALA A 108 14.85 -1.04 15.99
CA ALA A 108 13.73 -0.31 15.43
C ALA A 108 13.15 0.68 16.45
N ASP A 109 13.25 1.98 16.15
CA ASP A 109 12.81 3.06 17.04
C ASP A 109 11.28 3.08 17.25
N GLU A 110 10.52 2.63 16.25
CA GLU A 110 9.06 2.58 16.31
C GLU A 110 8.55 1.36 17.12
N TRP A 111 9.42 0.44 17.54
CA TRP A 111 9.06 -0.69 18.40
C TRP A 111 9.03 -0.27 19.88
N SER A 112 7.93 -0.54 20.57
CA SER A 112 7.76 -0.14 21.97
C SER A 112 8.31 -1.19 22.95
N TYR A 113 9.63 -1.24 23.15
CA TYR A 113 10.25 -2.10 24.19
C TYR A 113 10.00 -1.55 25.60
N CYS A 114 10.15 -0.23 25.72
CA CYS A 114 9.87 0.53 26.92
C CYS A 114 8.95 1.70 26.58
N ASN A 115 7.93 1.93 27.40
CA ASN A 115 7.05 3.09 27.22
C ASN A 115 7.76 4.39 27.68
N THR A 116 8.23 5.18 26.71
CA THR A 116 8.92 6.46 26.92
C THR A 116 8.00 7.68 26.81
N ASP A 117 6.77 7.52 26.30
CA ASP A 117 5.81 8.60 26.02
C ASP A 117 5.20 9.26 27.27
N LEU A 118 5.31 8.60 28.42
CA LEU A 118 4.72 9.05 29.68
C LEU A 118 5.41 10.30 30.28
N HIS A 119 6.68 10.54 29.93
CA HIS A 119 7.46 11.66 30.48
C HIS A 119 8.10 12.51 29.37
N PRO A 120 7.95 13.86 29.41
CA PRO A 120 8.52 14.76 28.40
C PRO A 120 10.04 14.63 28.22
N GLU A 121 10.78 14.36 29.29
CA GLU A 121 12.25 14.15 29.28
C GLU A 121 12.67 12.84 28.63
N HIS A 122 11.76 11.86 28.51
CA HIS A 122 12.05 10.55 27.94
C HIS A 122 11.59 10.42 26.48
N ARG A 123 10.80 11.37 25.98
CA ARG A 123 10.35 11.41 24.58
C ARG A 123 11.49 11.58 23.57
N GLN A 124 12.62 12.13 24.01
CA GLN A 124 13.83 12.30 23.18
C GLN A 124 14.81 11.12 23.30
N MET A 125 14.51 10.13 24.14
CA MET A 125 15.39 8.97 24.37
C MET A 125 15.14 7.90 23.33
N THR A 126 16.21 7.31 22.79
CA THR A 126 16.11 6.14 21.91
C THR A 126 15.68 4.90 22.71
N GLN A 127 15.09 3.91 22.04
CA GLN A 127 14.70 2.66 22.69
C GLN A 127 15.91 1.91 23.28
N LEU A 128 17.06 1.98 22.62
CA LEU A 128 18.31 1.38 23.10
C LEU A 128 18.75 1.98 24.44
N GLU A 129 18.73 3.31 24.56
CA GLU A 129 19.06 3.99 25.82
C GLU A 129 18.07 3.64 26.94
N ALA A 130 16.78 3.49 26.62
CA ALA A 130 15.76 3.09 27.57
C ALA A 130 16.02 1.68 28.11
N ILE A 131 16.36 0.72 27.24
CA ILE A 131 16.74 -0.64 27.60
C ILE A 131 17.99 -0.64 28.49
N LYS A 132 19.03 0.13 28.12
CA LYS A 132 20.26 0.25 28.90
C LYS A 132 19.99 0.76 30.31
N ARG A 133 19.15 1.79 30.47
CA ARG A 133 18.76 2.30 31.79
C ARG A 133 17.95 1.29 32.60
N TYR A 134 17.08 0.52 31.94
CA TYR A 134 16.33 -0.55 32.57
C TYR A 134 17.22 -1.67 33.12
N LEU A 135 18.19 -2.13 32.32
CA LEU A 135 19.08 -3.24 32.67
C LEU A 135 20.16 -2.84 33.70
N THR A 136 20.69 -1.62 33.62
CA THR A 136 21.75 -1.13 34.53
C THR A 136 21.25 -0.67 35.90
N GLY A 137 19.93 -0.64 36.12
CA GLY A 137 19.33 -0.27 37.40
C GLY A 137 19.60 1.17 37.86
N LYS A 138 20.05 2.06 36.96
CA LYS A 138 20.47 3.44 37.29
C LYS A 138 19.33 4.43 37.63
N GLU A 139 18.08 3.97 37.74
CA GLU A 139 17.00 4.68 38.44
C GLU A 139 16.09 3.68 39.20
N PRO A 140 15.95 3.79 40.53
CA PRO A 140 15.02 2.97 41.32
C PRO A 140 13.53 3.33 41.10
N LEU A 141 13.19 4.17 40.11
CA LEU A 141 11.82 4.46 39.68
C LEU A 141 11.23 3.39 38.72
N LEU A 142 12.04 2.42 38.29
CA LEU A 142 11.62 1.28 37.45
C LEU A 142 11.05 0.11 38.26
N GLN A 143 11.06 0.21 39.59
CA GLN A 143 10.61 -0.83 40.50
C GLN A 143 9.66 -0.23 41.55
N CYS A 144 8.53 0.37 41.14
CA CYS A 144 7.51 0.77 42.11
C CYS A 144 6.79 -0.48 42.67
N LYS A 145 7.39 -1.10 43.67
CA LYS A 145 6.63 -1.64 44.79
C LYS A 145 6.33 -0.44 45.70
N TYR A 146 5.06 -0.11 45.85
CA TYR A 146 4.53 0.95 46.73
C TYR A 146 4.80 2.41 46.31
N SER A 147 3.99 2.90 45.37
CA SER A 147 3.55 4.30 45.39
C SER A 147 2.03 4.32 45.61
N VAL A 148 1.63 4.78 46.79
CA VAL A 148 0.25 5.16 47.09
C VAL A 148 -0.02 6.45 46.34
N GLY A 149 -0.42 6.35 45.08
CA GLY A 149 -0.61 7.48 44.19
C GLY A 149 -0.56 7.05 42.73
N PHE A 150 -1.59 7.40 41.99
CA PHE A 150 -1.93 6.98 40.63
C PHE A 150 -0.92 7.45 39.56
N THR A 151 0.29 6.88 39.54
CA THR A 151 1.24 7.00 38.42
C THR A 151 1.89 5.64 38.14
N PRO A 152 1.66 5.03 36.96
CA PRO A 152 2.21 3.72 36.65
C PRO A 152 3.72 3.82 36.42
N ALA A 153 4.48 3.02 37.14
CA ALA A 153 5.91 2.80 36.90
C ALA A 153 6.15 2.41 35.44
N LYS A 154 7.23 2.95 34.87
CA LYS A 154 7.80 2.62 33.56
C LYS A 154 7.69 1.11 33.28
N LYS A 155 6.78 0.69 32.39
CA LYS A 155 6.53 -0.72 32.04
C LYS A 155 7.36 -1.07 30.81
N CYS A 156 8.59 -1.53 31.01
CA CYS A 156 9.36 -2.21 29.96
C CYS A 156 8.92 -3.67 29.86
N ASP A 157 8.87 -4.22 28.64
CA ASP A 157 8.56 -5.64 28.43
C ASP A 157 9.82 -6.49 28.61
N LYS A 158 9.89 -7.20 29.75
CA LYS A 158 11.03 -8.04 30.09
C LYS A 158 11.21 -9.21 29.11
N GLU A 159 10.14 -9.83 28.63
CA GLU A 159 10.25 -10.98 27.73
C GLU A 159 10.82 -10.53 26.39
N LEU A 160 10.30 -9.45 25.84
CA LEU A 160 10.78 -8.90 24.58
C LEU A 160 12.25 -8.44 24.65
N ILE A 161 12.64 -7.77 25.74
CA ILE A 161 14.04 -7.35 25.93
C ILE A 161 14.97 -8.57 25.99
N GLN A 162 14.56 -9.65 26.67
CA GLN A 162 15.35 -10.88 26.70
C GLN A 162 15.50 -11.51 25.32
N GLU A 163 14.45 -11.49 24.49
CA GLU A 163 14.51 -11.96 23.11
C GLU A 163 15.44 -11.10 22.24
N VAL A 164 15.43 -9.77 22.40
CA VAL A 164 16.34 -8.86 21.68
C VAL A 164 17.80 -9.12 22.05
N LEU A 165 18.09 -9.27 23.35
CA LEU A 165 19.44 -9.57 23.82
C LEU A 165 19.93 -10.92 23.27
N PHE A 166 19.05 -11.92 23.23
CA PHE A 166 19.35 -13.22 22.63
C PHE A 166 19.67 -13.09 21.13
N ASP A 167 18.84 -12.37 20.38
CA ASP A 167 19.04 -12.13 18.95
C ASP A 167 20.35 -11.37 18.67
N ALA A 168 20.72 -10.41 19.54
CA ALA A 168 21.98 -9.66 19.44
C ALA A 168 23.21 -10.59 19.53
N VAL A 169 23.23 -11.48 20.52
CA VAL A 169 24.34 -12.43 20.75
C VAL A 169 24.42 -13.47 19.64
N VAL A 170 23.29 -14.05 19.24
CA VAL A 170 23.26 -15.09 18.20
C VAL A 170 23.71 -14.55 16.84
N SER A 171 23.37 -13.29 16.55
CA SER A 171 23.74 -12.65 15.29
C SER A 171 25.15 -12.03 15.28
N ALA A 172 25.80 -11.87 16.43
CA ALA A 172 27.13 -11.24 16.53
C ALA A 172 28.22 -11.84 15.61
N PRO A 173 28.33 -13.17 15.43
CA PRO A 173 29.36 -13.75 14.54
C PRO A 173 29.25 -13.31 13.07
N ILE A 174 28.10 -12.80 12.63
CA ILE A 174 27.90 -12.37 11.24
C ILE A 174 28.74 -11.14 10.88
N GLU A 175 29.02 -10.30 11.86
CA GLU A 175 29.78 -9.07 11.70
C GLU A 175 31.24 -9.38 11.29
N ALA A 176 31.88 -10.30 12.00
CA ALA A 176 33.22 -10.77 11.68
C ALA A 176 33.27 -11.40 10.27
N TYR A 177 32.24 -12.16 9.90
CA TYR A 177 32.13 -12.75 8.57
C TYR A 177 32.02 -11.68 7.48
N TRP A 178 31.11 -10.72 7.60
CA TRP A 178 30.96 -9.65 6.60
C TRP A 178 32.19 -8.74 6.53
N THR A 179 32.83 -8.45 7.66
CA THR A 179 34.08 -7.67 7.70
C THR A 179 35.22 -8.40 6.99
N SER A 180 35.33 -9.72 7.19
CA SER A 180 36.34 -10.54 6.50
C SER A 180 36.14 -10.53 4.98
N LEU A 181 34.89 -10.57 4.52
CA LEU A 181 34.54 -10.45 3.10
C LEU A 181 34.88 -9.06 2.56
N ALA A 182 34.52 -7.99 3.29
CA ALA A 182 34.80 -6.62 2.89
C ALA A 182 36.32 -6.36 2.73
N LEU A 183 37.14 -6.97 3.59
CA LEU A 183 38.60 -6.87 3.54
C LEU A 183 39.23 -7.73 2.43
N ASN A 184 38.57 -8.80 1.99
CA ASN A 184 39.07 -9.71 0.96
C ASN A 184 38.98 -9.08 -0.45
N LYS A 185 39.90 -8.17 -0.77
CA LYS A 185 39.92 -7.41 -2.04
C LYS A 185 40.09 -8.26 -3.31
N SER A 186 40.65 -9.47 -3.22
CA SER A 186 40.87 -10.33 -4.41
C SER A 186 39.57 -10.98 -4.89
N GLU A 187 38.68 -11.35 -3.96
CA GLU A 187 37.36 -11.93 -4.24
C GLU A 187 36.32 -10.83 -4.52
N ASN A 188 36.48 -9.66 -3.90
CA ASN A 188 35.65 -8.44 -4.07
C ASN A 188 36.15 -7.47 -5.16
N SER A 189 36.97 -7.94 -6.12
CA SER A 189 37.49 -7.09 -7.20
C SER A 189 36.37 -6.53 -8.10
N ASP A 190 35.23 -7.21 -8.17
CA ASP A 190 33.99 -6.74 -8.76
C ASP A 190 33.07 -6.09 -7.68
N LYS A 191 33.20 -4.78 -7.44
CA LYS A 191 32.39 -3.99 -6.48
C LYS A 191 30.91 -3.88 -6.89
N GLY A 192 30.17 -4.98 -6.76
CA GLY A 192 28.76 -5.07 -7.10
C GLY A 192 27.80 -4.93 -5.94
N VAL A 193 28.17 -5.46 -4.77
CA VAL A 193 27.35 -5.47 -3.55
C VAL A 193 27.65 -4.22 -2.73
N GLU A 194 26.61 -3.51 -2.32
CA GLU A 194 26.72 -2.25 -1.57
C GLU A 194 26.46 -2.45 -0.08
N VAL A 195 25.40 -3.19 0.25
CA VAL A 195 24.91 -3.36 1.62
C VAL A 195 24.56 -4.82 1.87
N ALA A 196 24.94 -5.35 3.04
CA ALA A 196 24.35 -6.56 3.61
C ALA A 196 23.52 -6.17 4.83
N PHE A 197 22.36 -6.80 4.97
CA PHE A 197 21.45 -6.54 6.07
C PHE A 197 20.84 -7.83 6.61
N LEU A 198 20.56 -7.83 7.91
CA LEU A 198 19.86 -8.88 8.63
C LEU A 198 18.80 -8.23 9.48
N GLY A 199 17.60 -8.80 9.51
CA GLY A 199 16.54 -8.42 10.44
C GLY A 199 15.99 -9.63 11.15
N THR A 200 15.71 -9.46 12.43
CA THR A 200 15.20 -10.49 13.34
C THR A 200 13.76 -10.18 13.73
N ARG A 201 13.00 -11.18 14.19
CA ARG A 201 11.60 -10.99 14.58
C ARG A 201 11.40 -9.90 15.64
N THR A 202 12.41 -9.67 16.49
CA THR A 202 12.33 -8.78 17.64
C THR A 202 12.48 -7.29 17.30
N GLY A 203 12.76 -6.95 16.05
CA GLY A 203 13.02 -5.56 15.63
C GLY A 203 14.51 -5.18 15.71
N LEU A 204 15.41 -6.15 15.94
CA LEU A 204 16.85 -5.97 15.79
C LEU A 204 17.26 -6.15 14.34
N SER A 205 18.01 -5.18 13.82
CA SER A 205 18.65 -5.23 12.52
C SER A 205 20.17 -5.05 12.62
N ARG A 206 20.91 -5.77 11.77
CA ARG A 206 22.34 -5.57 11.56
C ARG A 206 22.58 -5.14 10.13
N ILE A 207 23.38 -4.11 9.93
CA ILE A 207 23.68 -3.58 8.60
C ILE A 207 25.20 -3.43 8.48
N ASN A 208 25.75 -3.98 7.39
CA ASN A 208 27.14 -3.73 7.03
C ASN A 208 27.25 -3.14 5.62
N LEU A 209 28.09 -2.13 5.50
CA LEU A 209 28.32 -1.39 4.26
C LEU A 209 29.64 -1.85 3.64
N PHE A 210 29.60 -2.37 2.42
CA PHE A 210 30.81 -2.74 1.66
C PHE A 210 31.43 -1.55 0.94
N VAL A 211 30.67 -0.46 0.84
CA VAL A 211 31.04 0.79 0.18
C VAL A 211 30.77 1.93 1.14
N GLY A 212 31.57 3.01 1.10
CA GLY A 212 31.35 4.17 1.96
C GLY A 212 29.93 4.76 1.77
N PRO A 213 29.33 5.35 2.82
CA PRO A 213 27.93 5.82 2.78
C PRO A 213 27.66 6.84 1.67
N GLU A 214 28.64 7.67 1.31
CA GLU A 214 28.54 8.64 0.21
C GLU A 214 28.46 8.00 -1.17
N GLN A 215 28.91 6.75 -1.32
CA GLN A 215 28.95 6.02 -2.59
C GLN A 215 27.74 5.08 -2.77
N LEU A 216 26.80 5.07 -1.82
CA LEU A 216 25.59 4.25 -1.91
C LEU A 216 24.68 4.77 -3.02
N THR A 217 24.23 3.86 -3.89
CA THR A 217 23.31 4.20 -4.97
C THR A 217 21.91 4.53 -4.44
N ASN A 218 21.54 3.95 -3.29
CA ASN A 218 20.29 4.23 -2.60
C ASN A 218 20.56 4.57 -1.13
N GLN A 219 20.52 5.86 -0.79
CA GLN A 219 20.73 6.35 0.57
C GLN A 219 19.49 6.15 1.47
N ASP A 220 18.30 6.04 0.86
CA ASP A 220 17.01 5.96 1.57
C ASP A 220 16.65 4.53 2.01
N PHE A 221 17.36 3.52 1.48
CA PHE A 221 17.07 2.10 1.73
C PHE A 221 17.09 1.69 3.22
N LEU A 222 17.81 2.46 4.06
CA LEU A 222 17.96 2.20 5.49
C LEU A 222 17.18 3.19 6.37
N THR A 223 16.48 4.16 5.79
CA THR A 223 15.78 5.19 6.54
C THR A 223 14.33 4.79 6.80
N ALA A 224 13.83 5.12 8.00
CA ALA A 224 12.44 4.91 8.38
C ALA A 224 11.46 5.84 7.64
N GLU A 225 11.96 6.78 6.83
CA GLU A 225 11.14 7.67 5.99
C GLU A 225 10.37 6.88 4.92
N ASP A 226 10.97 5.79 4.44
CA ASP A 226 10.29 4.81 3.61
C ASP A 226 9.38 3.92 4.46
N LYS A 227 8.07 4.13 4.32
CA LYS A 227 7.03 3.33 5.01
C LYS A 227 7.16 1.82 4.80
N GLU A 228 7.82 1.40 3.72
CA GLU A 228 8.05 0.00 3.37
C GLU A 228 9.24 -0.62 4.13
N ASN A 229 10.05 0.22 4.80
CA ASN A 229 11.18 -0.16 5.64
C ASN A 229 10.89 0.01 7.14
N ILE A 230 9.69 0.49 7.52
CA ILE A 230 9.25 0.55 8.91
C ILE A 230 9.30 -0.84 9.52
N PHE A 231 9.84 -0.93 10.74
CA PHE A 231 10.01 -2.19 11.45
C PHE A 231 9.30 -2.16 12.82
N ASN A 232 8.03 -2.58 12.82
CA ASN A 232 7.15 -2.63 14.00
C ASN A 232 6.52 -4.00 14.19
N ALA A 233 5.90 -4.19 15.36
CA ALA A 233 5.13 -5.40 15.68
C ALA A 233 4.06 -5.72 14.64
N ASP A 234 3.42 -4.69 14.08
CA ASP A 234 2.36 -4.82 13.07
C ASP A 234 2.88 -4.67 11.62
N HIS A 235 4.12 -4.22 11.43
CA HIS A 235 4.67 -3.90 10.12
C HIS A 235 6.15 -4.26 10.05
N PHE A 236 6.45 -5.45 9.50
CA PHE A 236 7.81 -5.81 9.14
C PHE A 236 8.21 -5.16 7.80
N PRO A 237 9.50 -4.87 7.59
CA PRO A 237 10.01 -4.37 6.31
C PRO A 237 9.63 -5.28 5.15
N LEU A 238 9.45 -4.70 3.97
CA LEU A 238 8.94 -5.44 2.81
C LEU A 238 9.85 -6.61 2.40
N TRP A 239 11.17 -6.41 2.44
CA TRP A 239 12.15 -7.46 2.15
C TRP A 239 12.03 -8.62 3.14
N TYR A 240 11.76 -8.35 4.43
CA TYR A 240 11.56 -9.37 5.45
C TYR A 240 10.30 -10.18 5.16
N ARG A 241 9.18 -9.48 4.91
CA ARG A 241 7.89 -10.12 4.65
C ARG A 241 7.92 -10.97 3.38
N ARG A 242 8.57 -10.49 2.32
CA ARG A 242 8.75 -11.26 1.08
C ARG A 242 9.57 -12.52 1.29
N ALA A 243 10.70 -12.40 1.99
CA ALA A 243 11.55 -13.52 2.30
C ALA A 243 10.83 -14.57 3.16
N ALA A 244 10.08 -14.14 4.18
CA ALA A 244 9.42 -15.03 5.13
C ALA A 244 8.25 -15.84 4.55
N GLU A 245 7.58 -15.32 3.50
CA GLU A 245 6.47 -16.03 2.82
C GLU A 245 6.96 -16.95 1.69
N GLN A 246 8.24 -16.87 1.35
CA GLN A 246 8.86 -17.64 0.28
C GLN A 246 9.40 -18.98 0.82
N ILE A 247 9.57 -19.97 -0.07
CA ILE A 247 10.08 -21.29 0.31
C ILE A 247 11.50 -21.14 0.88
N PRO A 248 11.82 -21.78 2.02
CA PRO A 248 13.16 -21.74 2.61
C PRO A 248 14.24 -22.14 1.62
N GLY A 249 15.38 -21.44 1.65
CA GLY A 249 16.49 -21.68 0.73
C GLY A 249 16.29 -21.10 -0.68
N SER A 250 15.20 -20.37 -0.93
CA SER A 250 15.06 -19.57 -2.15
C SER A 250 15.25 -18.07 -1.90
N PHE A 251 15.75 -17.39 -2.93
CA PHE A 251 16.03 -15.96 -2.90
C PHE A 251 14.91 -15.19 -3.59
N VAL A 252 14.49 -14.10 -2.95
CA VAL A 252 13.57 -13.12 -3.53
C VAL A 252 14.37 -11.93 -4.01
N TYR A 253 14.39 -11.75 -5.32
CA TYR A 253 14.96 -10.58 -6.00
C TYR A 253 13.85 -9.58 -6.29
N SER A 254 14.11 -8.31 -5.96
CA SER A 254 13.18 -7.22 -6.24
C SER A 254 13.92 -5.92 -6.53
N ILE A 255 13.31 -5.08 -7.37
CA ILE A 255 13.77 -3.72 -7.67
C ILE A 255 12.78 -2.75 -7.00
N PRO A 256 13.27 -1.70 -6.31
CA PRO A 256 12.39 -0.70 -5.71
C PRO A 256 11.59 0.03 -6.78
N PHE A 257 10.32 0.30 -6.50
CA PHE A 257 9.49 1.05 -7.44
C PHE A 257 9.61 2.55 -7.18
N SER A 258 10.45 3.25 -7.95
CA SER A 258 10.48 4.72 -7.98
C SER A 258 9.58 5.22 -9.11
N THR A 259 8.48 5.89 -8.73
CA THR A 259 7.59 6.63 -9.65
C THR A 259 8.22 7.93 -10.13
N GLU A 260 9.31 8.38 -9.49
CA GLU A 260 9.94 9.65 -9.83
C GLU A 260 10.95 9.42 -10.96
N THR A 261 10.60 9.96 -12.12
CA THR A 261 11.39 9.94 -13.36
C THR A 261 12.82 10.45 -13.21
N ALA A 262 13.16 11.11 -12.10
CA ALA A 262 14.50 11.64 -11.84
C ALA A 262 15.46 10.62 -11.21
N ASN A 263 14.98 9.72 -10.34
CA ASN A 263 15.83 8.78 -9.59
C ASN A 263 15.25 7.37 -9.67
N LYS A 264 15.42 6.70 -10.82
CA LYS A 264 15.30 5.23 -10.86
C LYS A 264 16.39 4.68 -9.95
N SER A 265 15.98 4.01 -8.87
CA SER A 265 16.91 3.36 -7.97
C SER A 265 17.60 2.21 -8.71
N ASN A 266 18.87 2.39 -9.09
CA ASN A 266 19.67 1.42 -9.83
C ASN A 266 20.20 0.30 -8.93
N VAL A 267 19.32 -0.25 -8.09
CA VAL A 267 19.65 -1.27 -7.08
C VAL A 267 18.70 -2.45 -7.17
N VAL A 268 19.25 -3.64 -6.91
CA VAL A 268 18.51 -4.89 -6.79
C VAL A 268 18.69 -5.38 -5.36
N THR A 269 17.58 -5.69 -4.70
CA THR A 269 17.57 -6.27 -3.37
C THR A 269 17.29 -7.76 -3.48
N ALA A 270 18.20 -8.58 -2.97
CA ALA A 270 18.03 -10.03 -2.83
C ALA A 270 17.86 -10.37 -1.35
N SER A 271 16.81 -11.12 -0.99
CA SER A 271 16.51 -11.47 0.40
C SER A 271 16.09 -12.93 0.54
N THR A 272 16.41 -13.56 1.66
CA THR A 272 16.01 -14.92 1.99
C THR A 272 15.73 -15.06 3.49
N ALA A 273 14.82 -15.97 3.83
CA ALA A 273 14.45 -16.23 5.23
C ALA A 273 15.30 -17.35 5.80
N ILE A 274 15.75 -17.15 7.04
CA ILE A 274 16.45 -18.13 7.85
C ILE A 274 15.37 -18.87 8.64
N GLN A 275 15.24 -20.17 8.36
CA GLN A 275 14.34 -21.05 9.07
C GLN A 275 15.15 -22.06 9.88
N LEU A 276 14.81 -22.21 11.15
CA LEU A 276 15.37 -23.28 11.97
C LEU A 276 14.54 -24.55 11.75
N LEU A 277 15.21 -25.65 11.45
CA LEU A 277 14.59 -26.97 11.33
C LEU A 277 14.68 -27.66 12.69
N ASP A 278 13.56 -27.71 13.41
CA ASP A 278 13.36 -28.55 14.60
C ASP A 278 12.41 -29.70 14.18
N ASP A 279 12.57 -30.91 14.71
CA ASP A 279 12.06 -32.18 14.13
C ASP A 279 10.61 -32.17 13.60
N ARG A 280 9.74 -31.33 14.16
CA ARG A 280 8.34 -31.16 13.73
C ARG A 280 7.91 -29.71 13.49
N LYS A 281 8.81 -28.73 13.64
CA LYS A 281 8.49 -27.29 13.61
C LYS A 281 9.57 -26.52 12.88
N SER A 282 9.14 -25.51 12.14
CA SER A 282 10.06 -24.74 11.30
C SER A 282 9.81 -23.23 11.44
N PRO A 283 10.22 -22.60 12.55
CA PRO A 283 10.08 -21.15 12.74
C PRO A 283 11.03 -20.38 11.82
N VAL A 284 10.52 -19.31 11.20
CA VAL A 284 11.37 -18.28 10.58
C VAL A 284 11.89 -17.38 11.69
N VAL A 285 13.21 -17.30 11.84
CA VAL A 285 13.86 -16.56 12.93
C VAL A 285 14.37 -15.19 12.49
N ALA A 286 14.89 -15.11 11.27
CA ALA A 286 15.46 -13.91 10.71
C ALA A 286 15.29 -13.90 9.19
N ALA A 287 15.44 -12.74 8.57
CA ALA A 287 15.64 -12.60 7.15
C ALA A 287 16.97 -11.89 6.90
N VAL A 288 17.73 -12.40 5.94
CA VAL A 288 19.02 -11.85 5.53
C VAL A 288 18.95 -11.46 4.06
N GLY A 289 19.65 -10.40 3.69
CA GLY A 289 19.67 -9.96 2.31
C GLY A 289 20.88 -9.11 1.99
N ILE A 290 21.01 -8.86 0.69
CA ILE A 290 22.03 -7.98 0.12
C ILE A 290 21.39 -7.02 -0.87
N GLN A 291 21.95 -5.83 -0.94
CA GLN A 291 21.66 -4.85 -1.96
C GLN A 291 22.86 -4.77 -2.89
N MET A 292 22.60 -4.84 -4.19
CA MET A 292 23.63 -4.77 -5.22
C MET A 292 23.24 -3.79 -6.32
N LYS A 293 24.25 -3.28 -7.04
CA LYS A 293 24.03 -2.44 -8.21
C LYS A 293 23.31 -3.22 -9.31
N LEU A 294 22.33 -2.59 -9.93
CA LEU A 294 21.58 -3.18 -11.04
C LEU A 294 22.51 -3.56 -12.21
N GLU A 295 23.47 -2.70 -12.55
CA GLU A 295 24.46 -2.96 -13.60
C GLU A 295 25.32 -4.21 -13.32
N PHE A 296 25.69 -4.41 -12.05
CA PHE A 296 26.45 -5.58 -11.64
C PHE A 296 25.63 -6.86 -11.82
N PHE A 297 24.37 -6.82 -11.39
CA PHE A 297 23.44 -7.93 -11.53
C PHE A 297 23.19 -8.28 -13.01
N GLN A 298 22.92 -7.28 -13.84
CA GLN A 298 22.73 -7.43 -15.29
C GLN A 298 23.96 -8.04 -15.96
N ARG A 299 25.18 -7.55 -15.64
CA ARG A 299 26.43 -8.11 -16.18
C ARG A 299 26.64 -9.57 -15.80
N LYS A 300 26.28 -9.97 -14.58
CA LYS A 300 26.36 -11.39 -14.17
C LYS A 300 25.32 -12.24 -14.90
N PHE A 301 24.10 -11.72 -15.09
CA PHE A 301 23.07 -12.40 -15.89
C PHE A 301 23.53 -12.63 -17.34
N TRP A 302 24.02 -11.59 -18.03
CA TRP A 302 24.49 -11.72 -19.42
C TRP A 302 25.73 -12.61 -19.55
N THR A 303 26.63 -12.59 -18.56
CA THR A 303 27.75 -13.54 -18.53
C THR A 303 27.25 -14.97 -18.37
N ALA A 304 26.23 -15.20 -17.55
CA ALA A 304 25.65 -16.52 -17.34
C ALA A 304 24.83 -17.01 -18.55
N SER A 305 24.10 -16.13 -19.23
CA SER A 305 23.32 -16.50 -20.43
C SER A 305 24.21 -16.93 -21.60
N ARG A 306 25.48 -16.49 -21.62
CA ARG A 306 26.49 -16.93 -22.59
C ARG A 306 27.14 -18.28 -22.26
N GLN A 307 27.01 -18.76 -21.02
CA GLN A 307 27.64 -20.01 -20.59
C GLN A 307 26.80 -21.22 -21.05
N CYS A 308 27.24 -21.88 -22.10
CA CYS A 308 26.59 -23.08 -22.64
C CYS A 308 27.13 -24.36 -21.99
N ALA A 309 26.25 -25.26 -21.56
CA ALA A 309 26.62 -26.58 -21.02
C ALA A 309 26.97 -27.63 -22.10
N SER A 310 26.92 -27.26 -23.38
CA SER A 310 27.19 -28.19 -24.49
C SER A 310 28.68 -28.49 -24.63
N LEU A 311 29.01 -29.76 -24.91
CA LEU A 311 30.38 -30.28 -25.10
C LEU A 311 31.16 -29.55 -26.22
N ASP A 312 30.46 -28.95 -27.18
CA ASP A 312 31.04 -28.21 -28.31
C ASP A 312 31.17 -26.69 -28.07
N GLY A 313 30.76 -26.19 -26.89
CA GLY A 313 30.87 -24.77 -26.51
C GLY A 313 30.02 -23.78 -27.32
N ARG A 314 29.13 -24.26 -28.21
CA ARG A 314 28.19 -23.43 -28.99
C ARG A 314 26.76 -23.67 -28.53
N CYS A 315 26.06 -22.60 -28.13
CA CYS A 315 24.62 -22.62 -27.89
C CYS A 315 23.87 -22.57 -29.22
N ALA A 316 22.75 -23.29 -29.31
CA ALA A 316 21.85 -23.20 -30.46
C ALA A 316 21.04 -21.89 -30.48
N ILE A 317 20.87 -21.26 -29.31
CA ILE A 317 20.12 -20.02 -29.11
C ILE A 317 20.96 -19.18 -28.14
N SER A 318 21.36 -17.97 -28.54
CA SER A 318 22.12 -17.04 -27.69
C SER A 318 21.37 -15.73 -27.55
N CYS A 319 21.33 -15.17 -26.34
CA CYS A 319 20.78 -13.83 -26.12
C CYS A 319 21.64 -12.69 -26.70
N ASP A 320 22.76 -13.01 -27.35
CA ASP A 320 23.52 -12.03 -28.13
C ASP A 320 23.01 -11.94 -29.59
N ASP A 321 22.11 -12.85 -30.01
CA ASP A 321 21.54 -12.85 -31.35
C ASP A 321 20.41 -11.81 -31.45
N GLU A 322 20.46 -10.91 -32.44
CA GLU A 322 19.45 -9.84 -32.63
C GLU A 322 18.03 -10.36 -32.97
N THR A 323 17.92 -11.65 -33.30
CA THR A 323 16.65 -12.31 -33.65
C THR A 323 15.80 -12.66 -32.44
N ILE A 324 16.36 -12.64 -31.23
CA ILE A 324 15.62 -12.96 -29.99
C ILE A 324 15.85 -11.88 -28.95
N ASN A 325 14.82 -11.63 -28.13
CA ASN A 325 14.90 -10.77 -26.97
C ASN A 325 14.88 -11.62 -25.70
N CYS A 326 15.87 -11.42 -24.82
CA CYS A 326 15.94 -12.09 -23.53
C CYS A 326 15.55 -11.16 -22.38
N TYR A 327 14.62 -11.64 -21.54
CA TYR A 327 14.12 -10.92 -20.37
C TYR A 327 14.31 -11.76 -19.10
N LEU A 328 14.57 -11.08 -18.00
CA LEU A 328 14.49 -11.65 -16.66
C LEU A 328 13.36 -10.95 -15.92
N ILE A 329 12.33 -11.69 -15.52
CA ILE A 329 11.14 -11.15 -14.86
C ILE A 329 10.96 -11.73 -13.46
N ASP A 330 10.32 -10.99 -12.56
CA ASP A 330 9.88 -11.52 -11.27
C ASP A 330 8.57 -12.32 -11.39
N ASN A 331 8.19 -12.99 -10.30
CA ASN A 331 6.94 -13.72 -10.15
C ASN A 331 5.68 -12.85 -10.26
N ASN A 332 5.80 -11.51 -10.25
CA ASN A 332 4.71 -10.58 -10.49
C ASN A 332 4.71 -10.02 -11.93
N GLY A 333 5.66 -10.43 -12.77
CA GLY A 333 5.79 -10.00 -14.16
C GLY A 333 6.48 -8.67 -14.38
N PHE A 334 7.28 -8.16 -13.43
CA PHE A 334 8.12 -6.99 -13.64
C PHE A 334 9.48 -7.39 -14.21
N ILE A 335 9.98 -6.59 -15.15
CA ILE A 335 11.28 -6.81 -15.80
C ILE A 335 12.41 -6.34 -14.88
N LEU A 336 13.35 -7.23 -14.55
CA LEU A 336 14.59 -6.93 -13.85
C LEU A 336 15.75 -6.70 -14.81
N VAL A 337 15.84 -7.50 -15.87
CA VAL A 337 16.89 -7.40 -16.89
C VAL A 337 16.24 -7.47 -18.26
N SER A 338 16.65 -6.55 -19.13
CA SER A 338 16.32 -6.47 -20.54
C SER A 338 17.53 -5.87 -21.26
N GLU A 339 17.64 -6.08 -22.57
CA GLU A 339 18.63 -5.42 -23.42
C GLU A 339 18.44 -3.90 -23.41
N ASP A 340 17.19 -3.43 -23.44
CA ASP A 340 16.88 -2.02 -23.22
C ASP A 340 16.71 -1.72 -21.73
N TYR A 341 17.72 -1.06 -21.16
CA TYR A 341 17.72 -0.59 -19.77
C TYR A 341 16.49 0.24 -19.40
N ARG A 342 15.85 0.92 -20.37
CA ARG A 342 14.66 1.73 -20.10
C ARG A 342 13.47 0.88 -19.67
N GLN A 343 13.38 -0.36 -20.14
CA GLN A 343 12.31 -1.32 -19.85
C GLN A 343 12.43 -1.92 -18.43
N THR A 344 13.58 -1.78 -17.77
CA THR A 344 13.76 -2.27 -16.40
C THR A 344 12.80 -1.56 -15.44
N GLY A 345 12.09 -2.36 -14.64
CA GLY A 345 11.07 -1.92 -13.69
C GLY A 345 9.67 -1.74 -14.29
N TYR A 346 9.51 -1.86 -15.61
CA TYR A 346 8.19 -1.90 -16.25
C TYR A 346 7.57 -3.29 -16.16
N PHE A 347 6.25 -3.33 -16.34
CA PHE A 347 5.51 -4.57 -16.41
C PHE A 347 5.74 -5.25 -17.76
N PHE A 348 6.02 -6.55 -17.74
CA PHE A 348 6.27 -7.33 -18.94
C PHE A 348 5.10 -7.27 -19.92
N GLY A 349 3.85 -7.24 -19.44
CA GLY A 349 2.68 -7.12 -20.32
C GLY A 349 2.49 -5.74 -20.99
N GLU A 350 3.17 -4.70 -20.51
CA GLU A 350 3.20 -3.38 -21.19
C GLU A 350 4.19 -3.37 -22.36
N VAL A 351 5.25 -4.19 -22.28
CA VAL A 351 6.29 -4.33 -23.32
C VAL A 351 5.90 -5.43 -24.31
N GLU A 352 5.58 -6.63 -23.81
CA GLU A 352 5.25 -7.84 -24.57
C GLU A 352 3.83 -8.32 -24.24
N GLY A 353 2.82 -7.54 -24.67
CA GLY A 353 1.41 -7.81 -24.39
C GLY A 353 0.90 -9.13 -24.96
N ALA A 354 1.32 -9.50 -26.18
CA ALA A 354 0.92 -10.74 -26.84
C ALA A 354 1.38 -11.98 -26.06
N VAL A 355 2.65 -11.99 -25.62
CA VAL A 355 3.23 -13.08 -24.83
C VAL A 355 2.56 -13.18 -23.46
N MET A 356 2.39 -12.05 -22.76
CA MET A 356 1.71 -12.05 -21.46
C MET A 356 0.27 -12.55 -21.58
N ASN A 357 -0.48 -12.16 -22.62
CA ASN A 357 -1.82 -12.66 -22.85
C ASN A 357 -1.84 -14.19 -23.02
N LYS A 358 -0.88 -14.74 -23.80
CA LYS A 358 -0.76 -16.18 -23.97
C LYS A 358 -0.43 -16.88 -22.64
N LEU A 359 0.49 -16.34 -21.85
CA LEU A 359 0.82 -16.86 -20.51
C LEU A 359 -0.38 -16.88 -19.57
N LEU A 360 -1.28 -15.91 -19.66
CA LEU A 360 -2.54 -15.89 -18.92
C LEU A 360 -3.49 -17.01 -19.39
N THR A 361 -3.62 -17.21 -20.71
CA THR A 361 -4.48 -18.29 -21.25
C THR A 361 -3.95 -19.69 -20.93
N MET A 362 -2.63 -19.85 -20.84
CA MET A 362 -1.99 -21.12 -20.48
C MET A 362 -2.02 -21.39 -18.97
N GLY A 363 -2.35 -20.39 -18.15
CA GLY A 363 -2.40 -20.51 -16.69
C GLY A 363 -1.05 -20.39 -15.99
N SER A 364 0.05 -20.12 -16.71
CA SER A 364 1.37 -19.86 -16.10
C SER A 364 1.35 -18.58 -15.26
N PHE A 365 0.57 -17.58 -15.68
CA PHE A 365 0.26 -16.38 -14.91
C PHE A 365 -1.23 -16.28 -14.65
N LYS A 366 -1.57 -15.71 -13.49
CA LYS A 366 -2.95 -15.47 -13.08
C LYS A 366 -3.19 -13.98 -12.90
N ARG A 367 -4.27 -13.49 -13.52
CA ARG A 367 -4.80 -12.14 -13.28
C ARG A 367 -5.60 -12.14 -11.97
N ILE A 368 -5.24 -11.23 -11.08
CA ILE A 368 -5.92 -10.97 -9.81
C ILE A 368 -6.46 -9.55 -9.88
N THR A 369 -7.76 -9.39 -9.66
CA THR A 369 -8.41 -8.07 -9.58
C THR A 369 -8.42 -7.60 -8.13
N LEU A 370 -7.82 -6.45 -7.87
CA LEU A 370 -7.71 -5.86 -6.55
C LEU A 370 -8.53 -4.59 -6.48
N TYR A 371 -9.09 -4.31 -5.31
CA TYR A 371 -9.99 -3.19 -5.10
C TYR A 371 -9.40 -2.21 -4.08
N ASP A 372 -9.31 -0.93 -4.43
CA ASP A 372 -9.01 0.15 -3.49
C ASP A 372 -10.27 0.98 -3.24
N TYR A 373 -10.97 0.62 -2.16
CA TYR A 373 -12.17 1.33 -1.68
C TYR A 373 -11.84 2.65 -0.95
N GLN A 374 -10.57 3.02 -0.83
CA GLN A 374 -10.13 4.26 -0.18
C GLN A 374 -9.47 5.25 -1.15
N ALA A 375 -9.53 4.96 -2.45
CA ALA A 375 -8.97 5.81 -3.48
C ALA A 375 -9.67 7.18 -3.56
N MET A 376 -8.93 8.17 -4.07
CA MET A 376 -9.41 9.52 -4.36
C MET A 376 -9.21 9.76 -5.86
N CYS A 377 -10.30 9.89 -6.61
CA CYS A 377 -10.25 10.10 -8.05
C CYS A 377 -10.40 11.57 -8.37
N ARG A 378 -9.79 11.98 -9.48
CA ARG A 378 -10.03 13.31 -10.03
C ARG A 378 -11.38 13.29 -10.72
N THR A 379 -12.27 14.17 -10.28
CA THR A 379 -13.50 14.45 -10.98
C THR A 379 -13.31 15.76 -11.72
N ASN A 380 -13.38 15.71 -13.05
CA ASN A 380 -13.71 16.92 -13.78
C ASN A 380 -15.19 17.14 -13.47
N LYS A 381 -15.49 18.06 -12.53
CA LYS A 381 -16.84 18.60 -12.49
C LYS A 381 -17.01 19.32 -13.81
N GLU A 382 -17.71 18.67 -14.74
CA GLU A 382 -18.42 19.42 -15.76
C GLU A 382 -19.21 20.46 -14.96
N SER A 383 -18.88 21.73 -15.19
CA SER A 383 -19.73 22.81 -14.74
C SER A 383 -21.13 22.42 -15.19
N SER A 384 -22.03 22.11 -14.25
CA SER A 384 -23.44 22.08 -14.55
C SER A 384 -23.72 23.43 -15.17
N ASP A 385 -23.84 23.45 -16.49
CA ASP A 385 -24.06 24.68 -17.21
C ASP A 385 -25.33 25.26 -16.59
N SER A 386 -25.22 26.46 -16.05
CA SER A 386 -26.36 27.15 -15.42
C SER A 386 -27.31 27.69 -16.49
N ALA A 387 -27.18 27.23 -17.73
CA ALA A 387 -28.20 27.18 -18.75
C ALA A 387 -28.84 25.78 -18.66
N HIS A 388 -29.95 25.55 -17.98
CA HIS A 388 -31.25 26.09 -18.34
C HIS A 388 -32.19 26.04 -17.12
N SER A 389 -32.15 27.07 -16.28
CA SER A 389 -33.36 27.48 -15.56
C SER A 389 -34.19 28.30 -16.54
N LEU A 390 -35.24 27.70 -17.10
CA LEU A 390 -36.28 28.39 -17.90
C LEU A 390 -37.10 29.31 -16.99
N LEU A 391 -36.48 30.42 -16.59
CA LEU A 391 -37.02 31.61 -15.96
C LEU A 391 -35.93 32.67 -16.27
N ASP A 392 -36.16 33.73 -17.04
CA ASP A 392 -37.32 34.59 -16.94
C ASP A 392 -37.20 35.75 -17.96
N PRO A 393 -38.02 35.83 -19.02
CA PRO A 393 -38.08 37.03 -19.87
C PRO A 393 -38.50 38.28 -19.06
N TYR A 394 -39.16 38.10 -17.91
CA TYR A 394 -39.46 39.21 -17.01
C TYR A 394 -38.22 39.74 -16.30
N ASN A 395 -37.26 38.89 -15.90
CA ASN A 395 -36.01 39.40 -15.30
C ASN A 395 -35.15 40.15 -16.33
N ALA A 396 -35.14 39.72 -17.59
CA ALA A 396 -34.49 40.47 -18.66
C ALA A 396 -35.18 41.82 -18.91
N PHE A 397 -36.52 41.84 -18.89
CA PHE A 397 -37.31 43.07 -18.99
C PHE A 397 -37.09 44.01 -17.80
N PHE A 398 -37.15 43.52 -16.56
CA PHE A 398 -36.90 44.31 -15.36
C PHE A 398 -35.45 44.77 -15.26
N ALA A 399 -34.48 43.98 -15.75
CA ALA A 399 -33.10 44.41 -15.87
C ALA A 399 -32.94 45.52 -16.92
N ALA A 400 -33.64 45.43 -18.06
CA ALA A 400 -33.64 46.48 -19.08
C ALA A 400 -34.31 47.77 -18.58
N VAL A 401 -35.44 47.66 -17.88
CA VAL A 401 -36.12 48.81 -17.25
C VAL A 401 -35.22 49.42 -16.17
N LYS A 402 -34.61 48.59 -15.31
CA LYS A 402 -33.67 49.06 -14.30
C LYS A 402 -32.46 49.74 -14.95
N TRP A 403 -31.92 49.18 -16.04
CA TRP A 403 -30.84 49.79 -16.81
C TRP A 403 -31.25 51.16 -17.37
N ILE A 404 -32.39 51.26 -18.07
CA ILE A 404 -32.92 52.54 -18.58
C ILE A 404 -33.12 53.56 -17.45
N MET A 405 -33.67 53.14 -16.31
CA MET A 405 -33.85 54.02 -15.17
C MET A 405 -32.52 54.45 -14.55
N THR A 406 -31.50 53.60 -14.59
CA THR A 406 -30.16 53.93 -14.11
C THR A 406 -29.47 54.90 -15.07
N GLU A 407 -29.60 54.69 -16.38
CA GLU A 407 -29.11 55.64 -17.41
C GLU A 407 -29.84 56.97 -17.37
N LEU A 408 -31.14 56.98 -17.07
CA LEU A 408 -31.91 58.22 -16.95
C LEU A 408 -31.53 58.99 -15.67
N VAL A 409 -31.24 58.27 -14.58
CA VAL A 409 -30.66 58.85 -13.35
C VAL A 409 -29.22 59.32 -13.60
N LEU A 410 -28.40 58.56 -14.32
CA LEU A 410 -27.04 58.94 -14.70
C LEU A 410 -27.04 60.12 -15.66
N PHE A 411 -27.96 60.22 -16.61
CA PHE A 411 -28.14 61.36 -17.51
C PHE A 411 -28.58 62.62 -16.75
N LEU A 412 -29.46 62.47 -15.75
CA LEU A 412 -29.84 63.56 -14.83
C LEU A 412 -28.70 63.96 -13.89
N VAL A 413 -27.77 63.04 -13.59
CA VAL A 413 -26.55 63.29 -12.80
C VAL A 413 -25.41 63.83 -13.68
N GLU A 414 -25.31 63.45 -14.96
CA GLU A 414 -24.32 63.89 -15.96
C GLU A 414 -24.57 65.31 -16.48
N PHE A 415 -25.76 65.88 -16.23
CA PHE A 415 -25.98 67.33 -16.29
C PHE A 415 -25.22 68.09 -15.17
N ASN A 416 -24.48 67.38 -14.32
CA ASN A 416 -23.50 67.90 -13.38
C ASN A 416 -22.17 67.12 -13.55
N LEU A 417 -21.20 67.78 -14.19
CA LEU A 417 -19.96 67.25 -14.75
C LEU A 417 -19.17 66.26 -13.86
N CYS A 418 -18.58 65.27 -14.54
CA CYS A 418 -17.43 64.41 -14.17
C CYS A 418 -17.74 62.97 -13.70
N SER A 419 -17.79 62.01 -14.63
CA SER A 419 -17.18 60.69 -14.42
C SER A 419 -17.00 59.88 -15.72
N TRP A 420 -16.24 60.42 -16.67
CA TRP A 420 -15.52 59.56 -17.60
C TRP A 420 -14.37 58.96 -16.80
N TRP A 421 -14.31 57.63 -16.69
CA TRP A 421 -13.27 56.78 -16.08
C TRP A 421 -13.76 56.00 -14.85
N HIS A 422 -14.51 54.91 -15.09
CA HIS A 422 -14.18 53.59 -14.55
C HIS A 422 -15.14 52.54 -15.13
N SER A 423 -14.65 51.78 -16.10
CA SER A 423 -15.24 50.49 -16.49
C SER A 423 -14.18 49.42 -16.33
N ASP A 424 -13.96 48.96 -15.10
CA ASP A 424 -13.21 47.72 -14.86
C ASP A 424 -14.20 46.56 -14.84
N LEU A 425 -14.45 46.01 -16.03
CA LEU A 425 -15.10 44.70 -16.18
C LEU A 425 -14.01 43.64 -16.35
N THR A 426 -13.30 43.32 -15.26
CA THR A 426 -12.40 42.16 -15.24
C THR A 426 -13.14 40.96 -14.64
N ALA A 427 -13.75 40.16 -15.52
CA ALA A 427 -14.19 38.81 -15.16
C ALA A 427 -12.96 37.95 -14.88
N LYS A 428 -12.74 37.59 -13.60
CA LYS A 428 -11.71 36.63 -13.22
C LYS A 428 -12.17 35.24 -13.66
N ALA A 429 -11.54 34.70 -14.71
CA ALA A 429 -11.71 33.31 -15.11
C ALA A 429 -11.25 32.40 -13.95
N GLN A 430 -12.21 31.79 -13.26
CA GLN A 430 -11.95 30.86 -12.19
C GLN A 430 -11.39 29.58 -12.82
N ARG A 431 -10.07 29.37 -12.68
CA ARG A 431 -9.41 28.14 -13.13
C ARG A 431 -10.18 26.92 -12.60
N LEU A 432 -10.46 25.98 -13.51
CA LEU A 432 -11.07 24.68 -13.24
C LEU A 432 -10.40 24.05 -12.02
N LYS A 433 -11.05 24.15 -10.86
CA LYS A 433 -10.52 23.59 -9.62
C LYS A 433 -10.83 22.09 -9.66
N GLN A 434 -9.85 21.30 -10.09
CA GLN A 434 -9.94 19.84 -10.05
C GLN A 434 -10.21 19.43 -8.59
N THR A 435 -11.41 18.93 -8.33
CA THR A 435 -11.79 18.40 -7.02
C THR A 435 -11.44 16.92 -6.98
N LEU A 436 -10.76 16.50 -5.92
CA LEU A 436 -10.57 15.10 -5.61
C LEU A 436 -11.80 14.62 -4.85
N GLU A 437 -12.46 13.58 -5.34
CA GLU A 437 -13.60 12.95 -4.67
C GLU A 437 -13.26 11.49 -4.33
N PRO A 438 -13.78 10.98 -3.19
CA PRO A 438 -13.75 9.56 -2.85
C PRO A 438 -14.29 8.69 -3.99
N CYS A 439 -13.51 7.72 -4.47
CA CYS A 439 -13.91 6.76 -5.49
C CYS A 439 -13.49 5.34 -5.11
N ASP A 440 -13.99 4.36 -5.85
CA ASP A 440 -13.51 2.99 -5.77
C ASP A 440 -12.76 2.70 -7.07
N THR A 441 -11.53 2.20 -6.96
CA THR A 441 -10.72 1.81 -8.11
C THR A 441 -10.47 0.32 -8.07
N GLU A 442 -10.51 -0.31 -9.23
CA GLU A 442 -10.00 -1.66 -9.41
C GLU A 442 -8.69 -1.60 -10.19
N TYR A 443 -7.73 -2.46 -9.87
CA TYR A 443 -6.53 -2.60 -10.66
C TYR A 443 -6.18 -4.08 -10.83
N PRO A 444 -5.80 -4.49 -12.05
CA PRO A 444 -5.32 -5.83 -12.29
C PRO A 444 -3.88 -5.95 -11.77
N ALA A 445 -3.61 -7.03 -11.06
CA ALA A 445 -2.26 -7.45 -10.72
C ALA A 445 -2.04 -8.89 -11.18
N PHE A 446 -0.77 -9.24 -11.32
CA PHE A 446 -0.37 -10.51 -11.92
C PHE A 446 0.56 -11.27 -10.97
N VAL A 447 0.35 -12.58 -10.90
CA VAL A 447 1.15 -13.50 -10.09
C VAL A 447 1.36 -14.78 -10.90
N SER A 448 2.58 -15.29 -10.91
CA SER A 448 2.88 -16.58 -11.52
C SER A 448 2.37 -17.75 -10.68
N GLU A 449 1.93 -18.80 -11.35
CA GLU A 449 1.49 -20.03 -10.70
C GLU A 449 2.71 -20.91 -10.36
N ARG A 450 2.79 -21.43 -9.13
CA ARG A 450 4.00 -22.13 -8.64
C ARG A 450 4.19 -23.53 -9.25
N THR A 451 3.13 -24.12 -9.81
CA THR A 451 3.17 -25.49 -10.34
C THR A 451 3.80 -25.57 -11.72
N ILE A 452 3.76 -24.49 -12.49
CA ILE A 452 4.20 -24.46 -13.88
C ILE A 452 5.58 -23.79 -13.94
N LYS A 453 6.62 -24.62 -14.09
CA LYS A 453 8.01 -24.15 -14.08
C LYS A 453 8.55 -23.78 -15.45
N GLU A 454 8.00 -24.37 -16.50
CA GLU A 454 8.43 -24.15 -17.87
C GLU A 454 7.23 -24.19 -18.80
N THR A 455 7.14 -23.20 -19.69
CA THR A 455 6.17 -23.21 -20.78
C THR A 455 6.78 -22.66 -22.05
N THR A 456 6.46 -23.32 -23.16
CA THR A 456 6.78 -22.88 -24.51
C THR A 456 5.48 -22.65 -25.26
N GLY A 457 5.47 -21.66 -26.15
CA GLY A 457 4.28 -21.35 -26.90
C GLY A 457 4.57 -20.58 -28.17
N ASN A 458 3.73 -20.80 -29.17
CA ASN A 458 3.73 -20.06 -30.41
C ASN A 458 2.44 -19.25 -30.49
N ILE A 459 2.57 -17.99 -30.91
CA ILE A 459 1.48 -17.04 -31.04
C ILE A 459 1.31 -16.78 -32.53
N ALA A 460 0.14 -17.11 -33.06
CA ALA A 460 -0.21 -16.74 -34.42
C ALA A 460 -0.57 -15.25 -34.44
N CYS A 461 0.28 -14.45 -35.07
CA CYS A 461 0.01 -13.08 -35.44
C CYS A 461 -0.43 -13.06 -36.91
N ASP A 462 -0.91 -11.92 -37.42
CA ASP A 462 -1.63 -11.90 -38.71
C ASP A 462 -0.80 -12.50 -39.86
N ASP A 463 0.50 -12.18 -39.92
CA ASP A 463 1.40 -12.63 -40.99
C ASP A 463 2.58 -13.51 -40.52
N CYS A 464 2.74 -13.74 -39.21
CA CYS A 464 3.89 -14.45 -38.64
C CYS A 464 3.58 -15.18 -37.33
N PHE A 465 4.46 -16.12 -36.94
CA PHE A 465 4.36 -16.82 -35.66
C PHE A 465 5.43 -16.30 -34.70
N LYS A 466 5.00 -15.72 -33.58
CA LYS A 466 5.91 -15.30 -32.50
C LYS A 466 6.06 -16.42 -31.49
N SER A 467 7.27 -16.98 -31.38
CA SER A 467 7.57 -18.07 -30.44
C SER A 467 8.16 -17.52 -29.15
N PHE A 468 7.85 -18.15 -28.02
CA PHE A 468 8.45 -17.80 -26.73
C PHE A 468 8.68 -19.02 -25.84
N VAL A 469 9.65 -18.87 -24.94
CA VAL A 469 9.98 -19.83 -23.90
C VAL A 469 10.09 -19.08 -22.58
N ILE A 470 9.45 -19.58 -21.53
CA ILE A 470 9.62 -19.10 -20.17
C ILE A 470 10.05 -20.25 -19.27
N GLN A 471 11.07 -20.01 -18.45
CA GLN A 471 11.59 -20.99 -17.51
C GLN A 471 11.87 -20.33 -16.15
N GLN A 472 11.40 -20.98 -15.08
CA GLN A 472 11.69 -20.54 -13.72
C GLN A 472 13.14 -20.85 -13.35
N ILE A 473 13.83 -19.86 -12.79
CA ILE A 473 15.18 -20.07 -12.23
C ILE A 473 15.05 -20.79 -10.88
N PRO A 474 15.70 -21.97 -10.72
CA PRO A 474 15.65 -22.73 -9.48
C PRO A 474 16.03 -21.89 -8.25
N SER A 475 15.36 -22.17 -7.12
CA SER A 475 15.63 -21.49 -5.84
C SER A 475 15.51 -19.96 -5.90
N SER A 476 14.67 -19.43 -6.79
CA SER A 476 14.41 -17.99 -6.87
C SER A 476 12.95 -17.68 -7.27
N ASN A 477 12.57 -16.42 -7.14
CA ASN A 477 11.30 -15.89 -7.66
C ASN A 477 11.38 -15.45 -9.14
N LEU A 478 12.50 -15.70 -9.83
CA LEU A 478 12.77 -15.18 -11.16
C LEU A 478 12.40 -16.17 -12.25
N PHE A 479 12.02 -15.63 -13.41
CA PHE A 479 11.77 -16.35 -14.64
C PHE A 479 12.59 -15.74 -15.77
N MET A 480 13.28 -16.58 -16.53
CA MET A 480 13.90 -16.19 -17.79
C MET A 480 12.87 -16.37 -18.90
N VAL A 481 12.67 -15.33 -19.71
CA VAL A 481 11.77 -15.34 -20.86
C VAL A 481 12.59 -15.04 -22.11
N VAL A 482 12.50 -15.89 -23.10
CA VAL A 482 13.11 -15.70 -24.42
C VAL A 482 11.98 -15.57 -25.42
N VAL A 483 12.01 -14.50 -26.20
CA VAL A 483 10.95 -14.15 -27.14
C VAL A 483 11.57 -13.89 -28.51
N ASP A 484 10.96 -14.42 -29.55
CA ASP A 484 11.33 -14.12 -30.93
C ASP A 484 11.07 -12.64 -31.27
N ASN A 485 12.05 -11.96 -31.85
CA ASN A 485 12.01 -10.53 -32.19
C ASN A 485 11.67 -10.28 -33.67
N GLU A 486 11.60 -11.31 -34.52
CA GLU A 486 11.36 -11.13 -35.96
C GLU A 486 9.90 -10.72 -36.28
N CYS A 487 8.97 -10.99 -35.36
CA CYS A 487 7.53 -10.80 -35.55
C CYS A 487 6.94 -9.81 -34.53
N PHE A 488 6.34 -8.72 -35.01
CA PHE A 488 5.63 -7.73 -34.19
C PHE A 488 4.11 -7.98 -34.23
N CYS A 489 3.50 -8.09 -33.06
CA CYS A 489 2.08 -8.46 -32.91
C CYS A 489 1.27 -7.26 -32.38
N ASP A 490 1.15 -6.22 -33.20
CA ASP A 490 0.48 -4.95 -32.83
C ASP A 490 -1.04 -5.07 -32.66
N SER A 491 -1.64 -6.15 -33.17
CA SER A 491 -3.08 -6.41 -33.04
C SER A 491 -3.52 -6.71 -31.60
N VAL A 492 -2.60 -7.10 -30.71
CA VAL A 492 -2.89 -7.34 -29.30
C VAL A 492 -2.49 -6.12 -28.47
N PRO A 493 -3.44 -5.42 -27.84
CA PRO A 493 -3.13 -4.25 -27.04
C PRO A 493 -2.27 -4.61 -25.81
N PRO A 494 -1.39 -3.69 -25.35
CA PRO A 494 -0.59 -3.91 -24.16
C PRO A 494 -1.47 -4.09 -22.93
N ILE A 495 -1.05 -4.97 -22.02
CA ILE A 495 -1.75 -5.23 -20.77
C ILE A 495 -1.20 -4.28 -19.72
N THR A 496 -2.00 -3.27 -19.35
CA THR A 496 -1.60 -2.28 -18.34
C THR A 496 -2.05 -2.70 -16.94
N MET A 497 -1.33 -2.24 -15.92
CA MET A 497 -1.73 -2.32 -14.50
C MET A 497 -2.27 -0.99 -13.97
N ALA A 498 -2.72 -0.11 -14.86
CA ALA A 498 -3.26 1.18 -14.46
C ALA A 498 -4.55 1.00 -13.64
N PRO A 499 -4.76 1.78 -12.57
CA PRO A 499 -5.99 1.73 -11.82
C PRO A 499 -7.14 2.21 -12.70
N ILE A 500 -8.15 1.34 -12.81
CA ILE A 500 -9.39 1.58 -13.51
C ILE A 500 -10.38 2.08 -12.46
N GLU A 501 -10.86 3.30 -12.60
CA GLU A 501 -11.96 3.75 -11.76
C GLU A 501 -13.17 2.86 -12.04
N ILE A 502 -13.83 2.37 -11.00
CA ILE A 502 -15.13 1.71 -11.11
C ILE A 502 -16.19 2.79 -11.36
N ARG A 503 -15.95 3.64 -12.36
CA ARG A 503 -16.96 4.47 -12.98
C ARG A 503 -17.63 3.59 -14.00
N ARG A 504 -18.93 3.39 -13.81
CA ARG A 504 -19.83 2.87 -14.85
C ARG A 504 -19.40 3.51 -16.18
N PRO A 505 -19.08 2.72 -17.21
CA PRO A 505 -18.41 3.23 -18.38
C PRO A 505 -19.26 4.34 -19.00
N LEU A 506 -18.68 5.53 -19.05
CA LEU A 506 -19.21 6.69 -19.75
C LEU A 506 -18.65 6.70 -21.18
N LEU A 507 -18.70 5.53 -21.82
CA LEU A 507 -18.51 5.42 -23.27
C LEU A 507 -19.66 4.59 -23.83
N ASN A 508 -20.46 5.29 -24.63
CA ASN A 508 -21.56 4.81 -25.46
C ASN A 508 -22.81 4.30 -24.72
N TYR A 509 -23.82 5.18 -24.71
CA TYR A 509 -25.24 4.83 -24.70
C TYR A 509 -25.78 4.09 -23.45
N LEU A 510 -26.40 4.86 -22.54
CA LEU A 510 -27.49 4.43 -21.65
C LEU A 510 -27.40 3.02 -21.01
N VAL A 511 -26.34 2.76 -20.23
CA VAL A 511 -26.45 1.78 -19.13
C VAL A 511 -25.78 2.36 -17.89
N HIS A 512 -26.55 3.13 -17.12
CA HIS A 512 -26.25 3.30 -15.71
C HIS A 512 -26.22 1.89 -15.09
N ASN A 513 -25.03 1.34 -14.85
CA ASN A 513 -24.88 0.07 -14.16
C ASN A 513 -25.22 0.20 -12.66
N GLU A 514 -26.49 0.46 -12.35
CA GLU A 514 -27.11 0.18 -11.05
C GLU A 514 -26.93 -1.28 -10.66
N SER A 515 -26.55 -2.15 -11.60
CA SER A 515 -26.39 -3.58 -11.40
C SER A 515 -25.45 -3.93 -10.24
N LEU A 516 -24.26 -3.37 -10.07
CA LEU A 516 -23.36 -3.90 -9.02
C LEU A 516 -23.82 -3.56 -7.59
N LYS A 517 -24.40 -2.38 -7.38
CA LYS A 517 -25.02 -2.01 -6.09
C LYS A 517 -26.32 -2.79 -5.87
N CYS A 518 -27.14 -2.98 -6.91
CA CYS A 518 -28.34 -3.79 -6.86
C CYS A 518 -28.03 -5.29 -6.70
N GLU A 519 -26.95 -5.79 -7.27
CA GLU A 519 -26.44 -7.16 -7.12
C GLU A 519 -25.89 -7.36 -5.72
N ARG A 520 -25.16 -6.39 -5.16
CA ARG A 520 -24.79 -6.38 -3.74
C ARG A 520 -26.00 -6.36 -2.81
N LEU A 521 -27.07 -5.65 -3.18
CA LEU A 521 -28.34 -5.66 -2.44
C LEU A 521 -29.09 -6.99 -2.61
N LYS A 522 -29.01 -7.63 -3.79
CA LYS A 522 -29.58 -8.95 -4.07
C LYS A 522 -28.82 -10.07 -3.37
N SER A 523 -27.49 -9.97 -3.23
CA SER A 523 -26.65 -10.99 -2.59
C SER A 523 -26.79 -11.04 -1.06
N GLN A 524 -27.54 -10.10 -0.46
CA GLN A 524 -27.93 -10.05 0.96
C GLN A 524 -26.95 -10.74 1.91
N LYS A 525 -25.76 -10.16 2.09
CA LYS A 525 -24.78 -10.67 3.07
C LYS A 525 -25.45 -10.89 4.42
N ILE A 526 -25.10 -11.99 5.09
CA ILE A 526 -25.64 -12.32 6.41
C ILE A 526 -25.33 -11.17 7.37
N ARG A 527 -26.37 -10.73 8.09
CA ARG A 527 -26.30 -9.72 9.13
C ARG A 527 -27.15 -10.18 10.31
N ARG A 528 -26.61 -10.05 11.51
CA ARG A 528 -27.35 -10.32 12.75
C ARG A 528 -28.03 -9.04 13.21
N ARG A 529 -29.35 -9.09 13.40
CA ARG A 529 -30.12 -7.99 13.98
C ARG A 529 -30.00 -7.99 15.51
N PRO A 530 -30.27 -6.85 16.18
CA PRO A 530 -30.45 -6.83 17.63
C PRO A 530 -31.50 -7.85 18.09
N GLU A 531 -31.32 -8.42 19.27
CA GLU A 531 -32.20 -9.46 19.82
C GLU A 531 -33.58 -8.92 20.22
N SER A 532 -33.64 -7.66 20.67
CA SER A 532 -34.89 -6.96 20.96
C SER A 532 -35.01 -5.67 20.16
N CYS A 533 -36.25 -5.32 19.82
CA CYS A 533 -36.62 -4.05 19.22
C CYS A 533 -37.85 -3.54 19.97
N HIS A 534 -37.71 -2.43 20.67
CA HIS A 534 -38.78 -1.81 21.45
C HIS A 534 -39.33 -0.61 20.66
N GLY A 535 -40.22 -0.88 19.71
CA GLY A 535 -40.79 0.13 18.82
C GLY A 535 -42.03 0.85 19.37
N PHE A 536 -42.46 0.50 20.58
CA PHE A 536 -43.63 1.07 21.23
C PHE A 536 -43.44 1.05 22.75
N HIS A 537 -43.75 2.16 23.41
CA HIS A 537 -43.87 2.23 24.86
C HIS A 537 -45.31 2.60 25.26
N PRO A 538 -45.95 1.93 26.24
CA PRO A 538 -47.34 2.20 26.60
C PRO A 538 -47.59 3.62 27.13
N GLU A 539 -46.56 4.30 27.64
CA GLU A 539 -46.62 5.71 28.07
C GLU A 539 -46.26 6.70 26.94
N GLU A 540 -45.98 6.21 25.73
CA GLU A 540 -45.66 7.05 24.57
C GLU A 540 -46.91 7.76 24.07
N ASN A 541 -46.91 9.10 24.14
CA ASN A 541 -48.05 9.90 23.69
C ASN A 541 -47.98 10.17 22.18
N ALA A 542 -48.51 9.25 21.38
CA ALA A 542 -48.59 9.39 19.92
C ALA A 542 -49.52 10.53 19.42
N ARG A 543 -50.16 11.30 20.32
CA ARG A 543 -51.07 12.40 19.96
C ARG A 543 -50.36 13.75 19.79
N GLU A 544 -49.09 13.87 20.14
CA GLU A 544 -48.29 15.07 19.86
C GLU A 544 -47.72 15.02 18.43
N CYS A 545 -48.60 15.19 17.44
CA CYS A 545 -48.19 15.36 16.05
C CYS A 545 -48.32 16.84 15.63
N GLY A 546 -47.20 17.50 15.29
CA GLY A 546 -47.20 18.74 14.49
C GLY A 546 -48.01 19.92 15.06
N GLY A 547 -47.72 20.34 16.29
CA GLY A 547 -48.23 21.62 16.81
C GLY A 547 -47.53 22.82 16.18
N VAL A 548 -47.96 23.26 15.00
CA VAL A 548 -47.56 24.57 14.48
C VAL A 548 -48.35 25.62 15.26
N SER A 549 -47.65 26.42 16.07
CA SER A 549 -48.20 27.65 16.64
C SER A 549 -48.60 28.58 15.49
N GLY A 550 -49.90 28.66 15.19
CA GLY A 550 -50.41 29.62 14.21
C GLY A 550 -49.98 31.03 14.62
N LEU A 551 -49.21 31.71 13.77
CA LEU A 551 -48.84 33.11 13.94
C LEU A 551 -50.12 33.96 13.86
N SER A 552 -50.71 34.26 15.02
CA SER A 552 -51.79 35.25 15.13
C SER A 552 -51.21 36.64 14.92
N ALA A 553 -51.44 37.24 13.75
CA ALA A 553 -51.07 38.62 13.47
C ALA A 553 -51.76 39.55 14.49
N LYS A 554 -50.98 40.22 15.35
CA LYS A 554 -51.53 41.15 16.33
C LYS A 554 -52.01 42.43 15.59
N PRO A 555 -53.28 42.83 15.74
CA PRO A 555 -53.85 44.02 15.09
C PRO A 555 -53.01 45.31 15.15
N PRO A 556 -52.29 45.65 16.25
CA PRO A 556 -51.54 46.90 16.31
C PRO A 556 -50.37 46.99 15.31
N LEU A 557 -49.84 45.87 14.80
CA LEU A 557 -48.75 45.87 13.81
C LEU A 557 -49.22 46.20 12.38
N VAL A 558 -50.51 46.03 12.08
CA VAL A 558 -51.09 46.35 10.77
C VAL A 558 -51.56 47.81 10.70
N ILE A 559 -51.91 48.42 11.84
CA ILE A 559 -52.45 49.79 11.90
C ILE A 559 -51.34 50.86 11.92
N LEU A 560 -50.14 50.51 12.41
CA LEU A 560 -49.01 51.44 12.48
C LEU A 560 -48.56 52.03 11.12
N PRO A 561 -48.46 51.27 10.01
CA PRO A 561 -48.14 51.87 8.69
C PRO A 561 -49.30 52.68 8.09
N LEU A 562 -50.55 52.37 8.47
CA LEU A 562 -51.73 53.13 8.03
C LEU A 562 -51.83 54.50 8.74
N LEU A 563 -51.39 54.61 9.99
CA LEU A 563 -51.30 55.90 10.68
C LEU A 563 -50.13 56.76 10.16
N LEU A 564 -48.97 56.15 9.85
CA LEU A 564 -47.82 56.88 9.32
C LEU A 564 -48.04 57.45 7.91
N THR A 565 -48.97 56.90 7.13
CA THR A 565 -49.34 57.42 5.81
C THR A 565 -50.37 58.56 5.86
N ILE A 566 -51.05 58.76 6.99
CA ILE A 566 -52.04 59.85 7.17
C ILE A 566 -51.39 61.13 7.73
N PHE A 567 -50.25 61.01 8.45
CA PHE A 567 -49.54 62.16 9.02
C PHE A 567 -48.38 62.71 8.15
N SER A 568 -48.18 62.16 6.94
CA SER A 568 -47.29 62.75 5.93
C SER A 568 -48.11 63.52 4.89
N ARG A 569 -48.68 64.65 5.30
CA ARG A 569 -49.16 65.67 4.36
C ARG A 569 -48.75 67.06 4.80
#